data_AF-A0A1U9GLH9-F1
#
_entry.id   AF-A0A1U9GLH9-F1
#
_cell.length_a   1.000
_cell.length_b   1.000
_cell.length_c   1.000
_cell.angle_alpha   90.00
_cell.angle_beta   90.00
_cell.angle_gamma   90.00
#
_symmetry.space_group_name_H-M   'P 1'
#
loop_
_entity.id
_entity.type
_entity.pdbx_description
1 polymer ?
#
loop_
_entity_poly.entity_id
_entity_poly.type
_entity_poly.pdbx_seq_one_letter_code
_entity_poly.pdbx_strand_id
1 'polypeptide(L)'
;SGWCFRYLHSTGASFVFILTYLHILRGLNYSFTYLPLSWISGLVIFLIFIVTAFMGYVLPWGQMSFWGATVITNLLYFIPGLINWVCGGFIINDPTLKRFFVLHFIFPFVALAIVFIHIFFLHI
;
A
#
# COMPACT_ATOMS: atom_id res chain seq x y z
N SER A 1 13.79 -19.64 13.83
CA SER A 1 14.08 -18.72 12.69
C SER A 1 12.91 -17.81 12.27
N GLY A 2 11.69 -17.88 12.84
CA GLY A 2 10.58 -16.99 12.46
C GLY A 2 10.72 -15.51 12.89
N TRP A 3 11.42 -15.26 14.00
CA TRP A 3 11.76 -13.90 14.47
C TRP A 3 12.49 -13.09 13.39
N CYS A 4 13.55 -13.65 12.82
CA CYS A 4 14.33 -12.98 11.77
C CYS A 4 13.45 -12.58 10.56
N PHE A 5 12.64 -13.50 10.04
CA PHE A 5 11.72 -13.20 8.92
C PHE A 5 10.70 -12.11 9.25
N ARG A 6 10.15 -12.11 10.48
CA ARG A 6 9.22 -11.07 10.92
C ARG A 6 9.88 -9.69 10.93
N TYR A 7 11.09 -9.58 11.48
CA TYR A 7 11.80 -8.31 11.52
C TYR A 7 12.25 -7.87 10.13
N LEU A 8 12.76 -8.78 9.30
CA LEU A 8 13.09 -8.50 7.91
C LEU A 8 11.89 -7.96 7.12
N HIS A 9 10.72 -8.58 7.27
CA HIS A 9 9.51 -8.11 6.59
C HIS A 9 9.07 -6.73 7.11
N SER A 10 9.11 -6.52 8.43
CA SER A 10 8.73 -5.25 9.04
C SER A 10 9.68 -4.10 8.68
N THR A 11 11.00 -4.31 8.75
CA THR A 11 11.98 -3.27 8.40
C THR A 11 12.13 -3.11 6.89
N GLY A 12 11.90 -4.18 6.12
CA GLY A 12 11.85 -4.17 4.67
C GLY A 12 10.77 -3.25 4.13
N ALA A 13 9.60 -3.16 4.78
CA ALA A 13 8.57 -2.19 4.40
C ALA A 13 9.09 -0.74 4.47
N SER A 14 9.78 -0.36 5.55
CA SER A 14 10.40 0.97 5.66
C SER A 14 11.45 1.21 4.57
N PHE A 15 12.26 0.19 4.26
CA PHE A 15 13.25 0.27 3.19
C PHE A 15 12.62 0.52 1.80
N VAL A 16 11.50 -0.14 1.50
CA VAL A 16 10.73 0.10 0.26
C VAL A 16 10.29 1.56 0.16
N PHE A 17 9.76 2.16 1.24
CA PHE A 17 9.36 3.57 1.22
C PHE A 17 10.54 4.52 1.07
N ILE A 18 11.67 4.26 1.75
CA ILE A 18 12.89 5.06 1.60
C ILE A 18 13.33 5.07 0.12
N LEU A 19 13.43 3.90 -0.51
CA LEU A 19 13.80 3.80 -1.92
C LEU A 19 12.78 4.45 -2.84
N THR A 20 11.48 4.29 -2.56
CA THR A 20 10.42 4.89 -3.37
C THR A 20 10.44 6.41 -3.29
N TYR A 21 10.64 6.99 -2.10
CA TYR A 21 10.78 8.43 -1.94
C TYR A 21 12.01 8.98 -2.65
N LEU A 22 13.17 8.32 -2.53
CA LEU A 22 14.38 8.70 -3.28
C LEU A 22 14.14 8.63 -4.79
N HIS A 23 13.42 7.61 -5.26
CA HIS A 23 13.09 7.44 -6.67
C HIS A 23 12.16 8.56 -7.18
N ILE A 24 11.12 8.91 -6.41
CA ILE A 24 10.21 10.02 -6.72
C ILE A 24 10.99 11.34 -6.75
N LEU A 25 11.83 11.62 -5.75
CA LEU A 25 12.65 12.84 -5.68
C LEU A 25 13.55 12.97 -6.91
N ARG A 26 14.19 11.88 -7.35
CA ARG A 26 14.99 11.85 -8.58
C ARG A 26 14.13 12.15 -9.82
N GLY A 27 12.91 11.65 -9.87
CA GLY A 27 11.98 11.86 -10.98
C GLY A 27 11.38 13.28 -11.06
N LEU A 28 11.27 13.99 -9.92
CA LEU A 28 10.78 15.37 -9.88
C LEU A 28 11.67 16.36 -10.63
N ASN A 29 12.94 16.03 -10.90
CA ASN A 29 13.84 16.92 -11.61
C ASN A 29 13.33 17.23 -13.03
N TYR A 30 12.97 16.21 -13.82
CA TYR A 30 12.47 16.37 -15.20
C TYR A 30 11.64 15.17 -15.73
N SER A 31 11.58 14.05 -15.02
CA SER A 31 10.99 12.82 -15.56
C SER A 31 9.46 12.90 -15.67
N PHE A 32 8.80 13.73 -14.84
CA PHE A 32 7.35 13.89 -14.89
C PHE A 32 6.84 14.58 -16.16
N THR A 33 7.66 15.43 -16.80
CA THR A 33 7.33 16.06 -18.08
C THR A 33 7.82 15.23 -19.26
N TYR A 34 9.01 14.65 -19.17
CA TYR A 34 9.65 13.91 -20.26
C TYR A 34 9.06 12.50 -20.45
N LEU A 35 8.69 11.81 -19.37
CA LEU A 35 8.13 10.44 -19.40
C LEU A 35 6.80 10.39 -18.63
N PRO A 36 5.74 11.08 -19.10
CA PRO A 36 4.50 11.24 -18.35
C PRO A 36 3.79 9.91 -18.06
N LEU A 37 3.84 8.94 -18.98
CA LEU A 37 3.23 7.62 -18.77
C LEU A 37 4.00 6.79 -17.73
N SER A 38 5.32 6.84 -17.74
CA SER A 38 6.16 6.21 -16.71
C SER A 38 5.92 6.88 -15.35
N TRP A 39 5.81 8.21 -15.30
CA TRP A 39 5.51 8.94 -14.08
C TRP A 39 4.15 8.57 -13.49
N ILE A 40 3.08 8.57 -14.29
CA ILE A 40 1.72 8.21 -13.84
C ILE A 40 1.67 6.76 -13.34
N SER A 41 2.27 5.81 -14.08
CA SER A 41 2.35 4.42 -13.61
C SER A 41 3.16 4.27 -12.31
N GLY A 42 4.20 5.07 -12.12
CA GLY A 42 4.96 5.15 -10.86
C GLY A 42 4.12 5.65 -9.68
N LEU A 43 3.27 6.67 -9.90
CA LEU A 43 2.33 7.15 -8.88
C LEU A 43 1.30 6.08 -8.52
N VAL A 44 0.82 5.29 -9.48
CA VAL A 44 -0.09 4.16 -9.22
C VAL A 44 0.60 3.09 -8.37
N ILE A 45 1.85 2.73 -8.67
CA ILE A 45 2.65 1.79 -7.86
C ILE A 45 2.80 2.32 -6.43
N PHE A 46 3.10 3.60 -6.27
CA PHE A 46 3.25 4.24 -4.96
C PHE A 46 1.96 4.16 -4.13
N LEU A 47 0.79 4.41 -4.72
CA LEU A 47 -0.49 4.25 -4.04
C LEU A 47 -0.73 2.80 -3.60
N ILE A 48 -0.41 1.82 -4.45
CA ILE A 48 -0.55 0.40 -4.09
C ILE A 48 0.39 0.04 -2.92
N PHE A 49 1.61 0.56 -2.89
CA PHE A 49 2.52 0.36 -1.76
C PHE A 49 1.98 0.94 -0.45
N ILE A 50 1.39 2.15 -0.46
CA ILE A 50 0.73 2.73 0.71
C ILE A 50 -0.37 1.82 1.22
N VAL A 51 -1.30 1.41 0.34
CA VAL A 51 -2.44 0.58 0.74
C VAL A 51 -1.97 -0.78 1.26
N THR A 52 -1.03 -1.42 0.56
CA THR A 52 -0.45 -2.72 0.95
C THR A 52 0.23 -2.65 2.31
N ALA A 53 1.07 -1.64 2.55
CA ALA A 53 1.77 -1.47 3.81
C ALA A 53 0.82 -1.14 4.97
N PHE A 54 -0.20 -0.31 4.73
CA PHE A 54 -1.24 -0.03 5.72
C PHE A 54 -1.96 -1.31 6.15
N MET A 55 -2.46 -2.13 5.23
CA MET A 55 -3.13 -3.38 5.61
C MET A 55 -2.18 -4.35 6.32
N GLY A 56 -0.92 -4.42 5.88
CA GLY A 56 0.12 -5.22 6.54
C GLY A 56 0.36 -4.78 8.00
N TYR A 57 0.33 -3.47 8.26
CA TYR A 57 0.44 -2.91 9.60
C TYR A 57 -0.74 -3.26 10.50
N VAL A 58 -1.92 -3.56 9.94
CA VAL A 58 -3.10 -3.98 10.69
C VAL A 58 -3.00 -5.44 11.16
N LEU A 59 -2.30 -6.31 10.42
CA LEU A 59 -2.28 -7.77 10.65
C LEU A 59 -1.75 -8.24 12.02
N PRO A 60 -0.76 -7.59 12.66
CA PRO A 60 -0.32 -7.95 14.00
C PRO A 60 -1.37 -7.73 15.09
N TRP A 61 -2.46 -7.01 14.78
CA TRP A 61 -3.62 -6.76 15.65
C TRP A 61 -3.25 -6.17 17.03
N GLY A 62 -2.24 -5.29 17.07
CA GLY A 62 -1.89 -4.52 18.26
C GLY A 62 -2.76 -3.27 18.44
N GLN A 63 -2.54 -2.53 19.55
CA GLN A 63 -3.27 -1.29 19.84
C GLN A 63 -3.16 -0.26 18.70
N MET A 64 -1.92 0.03 18.27
CA MET A 64 -1.70 0.98 17.16
C MET A 64 -2.28 0.47 15.84
N SER A 65 -2.24 -0.83 15.59
CA SER A 65 -2.85 -1.46 14.41
C SER A 65 -4.37 -1.23 14.39
N PHE A 66 -5.05 -1.48 15.50
CA PHE A 66 -6.50 -1.33 15.63
C PHE A 66 -6.95 0.13 15.52
N TRP A 67 -6.32 1.03 16.28
CA TRP A 67 -6.68 2.45 16.25
C TRP A 67 -6.30 3.11 14.93
N GLY A 68 -5.14 2.74 14.36
CA GLY A 68 -4.72 3.17 13.04
C GLY A 68 -5.71 2.73 11.95
N ALA A 69 -6.16 1.47 11.98
CA ALA A 69 -7.21 0.99 11.08
C ALA A 69 -8.48 1.82 11.22
N THR A 70 -8.95 2.02 12.45
CA THR A 70 -10.18 2.78 12.74
C THR A 70 -10.11 4.21 12.21
N VAL A 71 -9.03 4.94 12.48
CA VAL A 71 -8.88 6.34 12.04
C VAL A 71 -8.79 6.43 10.52
N ILE A 72 -7.95 5.61 9.89
CA ILE A 72 -7.70 5.68 8.44
C ILE A 72 -8.93 5.26 7.64
N THR A 73 -9.64 4.20 8.03
CA THR A 73 -10.87 3.81 7.32
C THR A 73 -11.99 4.84 7.50
N ASN A 74 -12.04 5.52 8.64
CA ASN A 74 -13.04 6.57 8.89
C ASN A 74 -12.81 7.84 8.05
N LEU A 75 -11.66 8.02 7.41
CA LEU A 75 -11.48 9.07 6.40
C LEU A 75 -12.45 8.91 5.22
N LEU A 76 -12.99 7.71 4.99
CA LEU A 76 -13.95 7.39 3.94
C LEU A 76 -15.41 7.64 4.34
N TYR A 77 -15.67 8.15 5.55
CA TYR A 77 -17.03 8.32 6.10
C TYR A 77 -17.95 9.18 5.22
N PHE A 78 -17.39 10.13 4.48
CA PHE A 78 -18.16 11.01 3.61
C PHE A 78 -18.83 10.28 2.42
N ILE A 79 -18.42 9.04 2.11
CA ILE A 79 -19.03 8.22 1.06
C ILE A 79 -20.00 7.21 1.72
N PRO A 80 -21.32 7.35 1.52
CA PRO A 80 -22.31 6.49 2.16
C PRO A 80 -22.09 5.01 1.86
N GLY A 81 -22.10 4.17 2.90
CA GLY A 81 -21.98 2.71 2.79
C GLY A 81 -20.55 2.18 2.56
N LEU A 82 -19.57 3.04 2.24
CA LEU A 82 -18.21 2.59 1.88
C LEU A 82 -17.48 1.96 3.07
N ILE A 83 -17.58 2.53 4.28
CA ILE A 83 -16.96 1.95 5.47
C ILE A 83 -17.48 0.54 5.74
N ASN A 84 -18.80 0.36 5.69
CA ASN A 84 -19.41 -0.95 5.94
C ASN A 84 -18.99 -1.97 4.86
N TRP A 85 -18.89 -1.52 3.60
CA TRP A 85 -18.40 -2.36 2.51
C TRP A 85 -16.94 -2.77 2.69
N VAL A 86 -16.04 -1.84 3.07
CA VAL A 86 -14.62 -2.15 3.31
C VAL A 86 -14.46 -3.05 4.54
N CYS A 87 -15.07 -2.66 5.67
CA CYS A 87 -14.82 -3.29 6.96
C CYS A 87 -15.63 -4.57 7.18
N GLY A 88 -16.71 -4.78 6.42
CA GLY A 88 -17.64 -5.90 6.62
C GLY A 88 -18.53 -5.74 7.87
N GLY A 89 -18.68 -4.50 8.35
CA GLY A 89 -19.45 -4.13 9.53
C GLY A 89 -19.29 -2.64 9.86
N PHE A 90 -19.97 -2.17 10.90
CA PHE A 90 -19.91 -0.78 11.36
C PHE A 90 -18.64 -0.42 12.14
N ILE A 91 -17.89 -1.43 12.58
CA ILE A 91 -16.64 -1.27 13.35
C ILE A 91 -15.57 -2.22 12.79
N ILE A 92 -14.30 -1.87 13.04
CA ILE A 92 -13.16 -2.72 12.72
C ILE A 92 -13.22 -3.98 13.61
N ASN A 93 -13.27 -5.15 12.98
CA ASN A 93 -13.33 -6.44 13.69
C ASN A 93 -12.75 -7.58 12.82
N ASP A 94 -12.94 -8.84 13.22
CA ASP A 94 -12.45 -10.03 12.53
C ASP A 94 -12.77 -10.09 11.02
N PRO A 95 -13.97 -9.70 10.52
CA PRO A 95 -14.23 -9.63 9.09
C PRO A 95 -13.30 -8.67 8.35
N THR A 96 -12.95 -7.54 8.96
CA THR A 96 -11.99 -6.57 8.43
C THR A 96 -10.60 -7.20 8.34
N LEU A 97 -10.13 -7.83 9.42
CA LEU A 97 -8.80 -8.42 9.50
C LEU A 97 -8.58 -9.49 8.43
N LYS A 98 -9.56 -10.39 8.25
CA LYS A 98 -9.51 -11.45 7.24
C LYS A 98 -9.44 -10.89 5.82
N ARG A 99 -10.22 -9.84 5.51
CA ARG A 99 -10.18 -9.17 4.20
C ARG A 99 -8.84 -8.47 3.98
N PHE A 100 -8.34 -7.77 4.98
CA PHE A 100 -7.06 -7.07 4.90
C PHE A 100 -5.90 -8.05 4.70
N PHE A 101 -5.95 -9.24 5.32
CA PHE A 101 -4.98 -10.30 5.06
C PHE A 101 -4.97 -10.73 3.58
N VAL A 102 -6.15 -11.04 3.02
CA VAL A 102 -6.27 -11.45 1.62
C VAL A 102 -5.80 -10.35 0.66
N LEU A 103 -6.21 -9.11 0.92
CA LEU A 103 -5.82 -7.96 0.09
C LEU A 103 -4.31 -7.65 0.21
N HIS A 104 -3.76 -7.68 1.42
CA HIS A 104 -2.32 -7.51 1.65
C HIS A 104 -1.49 -8.59 0.93
N PHE A 105 -2.01 -9.81 0.81
CA PHE A 105 -1.36 -10.87 0.05
C PHE A 105 -1.44 -10.65 -1.46
N ILE A 106 -2.58 -10.19 -1.99
CA ILE A 106 -2.80 -10.05 -3.44
C ILE A 106 -2.11 -8.80 -4.03
N PHE A 107 -2.18 -7.65 -3.36
CA PHE A 107 -1.69 -6.39 -3.93
C PHE A 107 -0.19 -6.36 -4.29
N PRO A 108 0.74 -7.03 -3.59
CA PRO A 108 2.12 -7.16 -4.04
C PRO A 108 2.24 -7.74 -5.46
N PHE A 109 1.38 -8.69 -5.83
CA PHE A 109 1.38 -9.27 -7.18
C PHE A 109 0.78 -8.32 -8.22
N VAL A 110 -0.25 -7.55 -7.84
CA VAL A 110 -0.80 -6.47 -8.69
C VAL A 110 0.26 -5.39 -8.93
N ALA A 111 0.99 -4.99 -7.88
CA ALA A 111 2.10 -4.05 -8.00
C ALA A 111 3.19 -4.59 -8.94
N LEU A 112 3.54 -5.87 -8.83
CA LEU A 112 4.51 -6.52 -9.73
C LEU A 112 4.08 -6.44 -11.19
N ALA A 113 2.81 -6.69 -11.50
CA ALA A 113 2.28 -6.55 -12.86
C ALA A 113 2.43 -5.09 -13.37
N ILE A 114 2.14 -4.11 -12.54
CA ILE A 114 2.26 -2.69 -12.90
C ILE A 114 3.73 -2.26 -13.01
N VAL A 115 4.66 -2.87 -12.27
CA VAL A 115 6.10 -2.63 -12.44
C VAL A 115 6.55 -2.98 -13.87
N PHE A 116 6.05 -4.09 -14.46
CA PHE A 116 6.33 -4.41 -15.86
C PHE A 116 5.79 -3.34 -16.82
N ILE A 117 4.58 -2.82 -16.57
CA ILE A 117 3.99 -1.72 -17.36
C ILE A 117 4.82 -0.43 -17.19
N HIS A 118 5.28 -0.13 -15.99
CA HIS A 118 6.09 1.04 -15.68
C HIS A 118 7.45 1.00 -16.40
N ILE A 119 8.10 -0.19 -16.42
CA ILE A 119 9.32 -0.43 -17.19
C ILE A 119 9.04 -0.35 -18.69
N PHE A 120 7.93 -0.88 -19.16
CA PHE A 120 7.55 -0.78 -20.58
C PHE A 120 7.41 0.69 -21.03
N PHE A 121 6.71 1.52 -20.25
CA PHE A 121 6.59 2.96 -20.54
C PHE A 121 7.91 3.74 -20.40
N LEU A 122 8.91 3.20 -19.71
CA LEU A 122 10.25 3.77 -19.67
C LEU A 122 11.04 3.50 -20.97
N HIS A 123 10.69 2.44 -21.70
CA HIS A 123 11.39 2.02 -22.92
C HIS A 123 10.66 2.39 -24.22
N ILE A 124 9.47 2.98 -24.13
CA ILE A 124 8.78 3.65 -25.24
C ILE A 124 9.31 5.07 -25.36
#